data_AF-A0A6C8GWF8-F1
#
_entry.id   AF-A0A6C8GWF8-F1
#
_cell.length_a   1.000
_cell.length_b   1.000
_cell.length_c   1.000
_cell.angle_alpha   90.00
_cell.angle_beta   90.00
_cell.angle_gamma   90.00
#
_symmetry.space_group_name_H-M   'P 1'
#
loop_
_entity.id
_entity.type
_entity.pdbx_description
1 polymer ?
#
loop_
_entity_poly.entity_id
_entity_poly.type
_entity_poly.pdbx_seq_one_letter_code
_entity_poly.pdbx_strand_id
1 'polypeptide(L)'
;MRYRFPDNFWWGSACSALQTEGDSLNGGKSQTTWDVWFERQPGRFHQGIGPAETSTFYRHWKQDIALLKQLKHNSFRTSLSWAR
;
A
#
# COMPACT_ATOMS: atom_id res chain seq x y z
N MET A 1 13.48 -19.73 24.65
CA MET A 1 12.14 -19.52 25.25
C MET A 1 11.08 -19.98 24.26
N ARG A 2 10.01 -20.63 24.71
CA ARG A 2 8.86 -21.00 23.86
C ARG A 2 7.75 -19.99 24.14
N TYR A 3 7.53 -19.04 23.24
CA TYR A 3 6.46 -18.06 23.37
C TYR A 3 5.14 -18.68 22.91
N ARG A 4 4.08 -18.52 23.71
CA ARG A 4 2.71 -18.92 23.35
C ARG A 4 1.82 -17.69 23.38
N PHE A 5 1.20 -17.39 22.24
CA PHE A 5 0.24 -16.31 22.10
C PHE A 5 -1.18 -16.84 22.37
N PRO A 6 -2.14 -15.97 22.72
CA PRO A 6 -3.56 -16.35 22.76
C PRO A 6 -4.04 -16.94 21.43
N ASP A 7 -4.98 -17.87 21.47
CA ASP A 7 -5.47 -18.56 20.27
C ASP A 7 -6.10 -17.59 19.25
N ASN A 8 -6.57 -16.43 19.70
CA ASN A 8 -7.17 -15.37 18.89
C ASN A 8 -6.21 -14.18 18.62
N PHE A 9 -4.91 -14.36 18.80
CA PHE A 9 -3.93 -13.30 18.54
C PHE A 9 -3.91 -12.91 17.06
N TRP A 10 -3.78 -11.60 16.79
CA TRP A 10 -3.78 -11.07 15.43
C TRP A 10 -2.38 -11.09 14.81
N TRP A 11 -2.28 -11.76 13.66
CA TRP A 11 -1.12 -11.83 12.81
C TRP A 11 -1.48 -11.27 11.44
N GLY A 12 -0.75 -10.25 11.02
CA GLY A 12 -1.10 -9.50 9.84
C GLY A 12 0.07 -8.74 9.28
N SER A 13 -0.19 -8.11 8.14
CA SER A 13 0.71 -7.17 7.49
C SER A 13 0.05 -5.79 7.44
N ALA A 14 0.86 -4.76 7.24
CA ALA A 14 0.39 -3.39 7.12
C ALA A 14 0.98 -2.69 5.89
N CYS A 15 0.20 -1.82 5.26
CA CYS A 15 0.65 -0.91 4.22
C CYS A 15 0.05 0.49 4.36
N SER A 16 0.49 1.42 3.53
CA SER A 16 -0.11 2.75 3.38
C SER A 16 -0.47 3.00 1.92
N ALA A 17 -1.56 3.75 1.71
CA ALA A 17 -2.14 3.99 0.39
C ALA A 17 -1.11 4.47 -0.64
N LEU A 18 -0.36 5.53 -0.31
CA LEU A 18 0.66 6.09 -1.20
C LEU A 18 1.72 5.06 -1.61
N GLN A 19 2.18 4.24 -0.66
CA GLN A 19 3.28 3.32 -0.89
C GLN A 19 2.86 2.07 -1.68
N THR A 20 1.56 1.73 -1.68
CA THR A 20 1.11 0.47 -2.27
C THR A 20 0.08 0.59 -3.37
N GLU A 21 -0.82 1.59 -3.35
CA GLU A 21 -1.92 1.66 -4.33
C GLU A 21 -1.41 1.81 -5.76
N GLY A 22 -0.50 2.75 -6.00
CA GLY A 22 -0.20 3.23 -7.34
C GLY A 22 -1.35 4.07 -7.90
N ASP A 23 -1.43 4.20 -9.23
CA ASP A 23 -2.58 4.79 -9.94
C ASP A 23 -3.02 6.14 -9.35
N SER A 24 -2.05 7.04 -9.19
CA SER A 24 -2.20 8.20 -8.32
C SER A 24 -3.13 9.29 -8.85
N LEU A 25 -3.41 9.33 -10.15
CA LEU A 25 -4.28 10.33 -10.80
C LEU A 25 -5.44 9.71 -11.59
N ASN A 26 -5.68 8.41 -11.41
CA ASN A 26 -6.77 7.67 -12.08
C ASN A 26 -7.99 7.53 -11.18
N GLY A 27 -9.17 7.33 -11.78
CA GLY A 27 -10.39 6.99 -11.05
C GLY A 27 -10.97 8.11 -10.17
N GLY A 28 -10.69 9.38 -10.50
CA GLY A 28 -11.18 10.53 -9.75
C GLY A 28 -10.29 10.99 -8.59
N LYS A 29 -9.17 10.30 -8.33
CA LYS A 29 -8.21 10.69 -7.30
C LYS A 29 -7.53 12.02 -7.64
N SER A 30 -7.57 12.95 -6.69
CA SER A 30 -6.85 14.22 -6.76
C SER A 30 -5.35 14.08 -6.45
N GLN A 31 -4.59 15.09 -6.89
CA GLN A 31 -3.16 15.18 -6.65
C GLN A 31 -2.85 15.28 -5.14
N THR A 32 -1.89 14.51 -4.66
CA THR A 32 -1.38 14.59 -3.29
C THR A 32 -0.08 15.39 -3.23
N THR A 33 0.37 15.75 -2.02
CA THR A 33 1.68 16.36 -1.82
C THR A 33 2.82 15.56 -2.45
N TRP A 34 2.73 14.23 -2.46
CA TRP A 34 3.75 13.36 -3.05
C TRP A 34 3.76 13.37 -4.58
N ASP A 35 2.57 13.50 -5.19
CA ASP A 35 2.48 13.70 -6.64
C ASP A 35 3.14 15.03 -7.04
N VAL A 36 2.91 16.10 -6.28
CA VAL A 36 3.56 17.42 -6.49
C VAL A 36 5.08 17.33 -6.33
N TRP A 37 5.57 16.63 -5.29
CA TRP A 37 7.01 16.47 -5.09
C TRP A 37 7.67 15.66 -6.20
N PHE A 38 7.00 14.62 -6.68
CA PHE A 38 7.51 13.82 -7.79
C PHE A 38 7.59 14.62 -9.08
N GLU A 39 6.57 15.42 -9.39
CA GLU A 39 6.58 16.33 -10.54
C GLU A 39 7.71 17.36 -10.47
N ARG A 40 7.94 17.95 -9.29
CA ARG A 40 8.95 19.02 -9.11
C ARG A 40 10.37 18.49 -9.02
N GLN A 41 10.58 17.32 -8.40
CA GLN A 41 11.90 16.81 -8.05
C GLN A 41 11.99 15.28 -8.22
N PRO A 42 11.76 14.75 -9.44
CA PRO A 42 11.73 13.31 -9.68
C PRO A 42 13.07 12.64 -9.37
N GLY A 43 14.19 13.34 -9.51
CA GLY A 43 15.53 12.83 -9.17
C GLY A 43 15.76 12.56 -7.68
N ARG A 44 14.85 12.99 -6.79
CA ARG A 44 14.88 12.62 -5.36
C ARG A 44 14.21 11.28 -5.07
N PHE A 45 13.49 10.72 -6.03
CA PHE A 45 12.84 9.44 -5.92
C PHE A 45 13.78 8.37 -6.46
N HIS A 46 13.97 7.29 -5.70
CA HIS A 46 14.87 6.21 -6.09
C HIS A 46 14.44 5.65 -7.45
N GLN A 47 15.39 5.58 -8.39
CA GLN A 47 15.15 5.14 -9.77
C GLN A 47 14.08 5.95 -10.53
N GLY A 48 13.72 7.14 -10.04
CA GLY A 48 12.65 7.95 -10.64
C GLY A 48 11.27 7.31 -10.51
N ILE A 49 11.05 6.41 -9.54
CA ILE A 49 9.75 5.76 -9.32
C ILE A 49 8.86 6.64 -8.45
N GLY A 50 7.76 7.10 -9.03
CA GLY A 50 6.80 8.01 -8.39
C GLY A 50 5.51 7.33 -7.89
N PRO A 51 4.57 8.11 -7.33
CA PRO A 51 3.32 7.59 -6.77
C PRO A 51 2.41 6.83 -7.75
N ALA A 52 2.62 6.98 -9.06
CA ALA A 52 1.84 6.28 -10.09
C ALA A 52 2.19 4.77 -10.19
N GLU A 53 3.44 4.40 -9.90
CA GLU A 53 3.98 3.06 -10.15
C GLU A 53 4.60 2.44 -8.89
N THR A 54 3.85 2.42 -7.78
CA THR A 54 4.28 1.74 -6.56
C THR A 54 3.94 0.25 -6.59
N SER A 55 3.47 -0.36 -5.50
CA SER A 55 3.20 -1.83 -5.45
C SER A 55 1.93 -2.27 -6.18
N THR A 56 1.26 -1.35 -6.90
CA THR A 56 0.10 -1.60 -7.77
C THR A 56 -1.12 -2.29 -7.12
N PHE A 57 -1.24 -2.19 -5.79
CA PHE A 57 -2.33 -2.77 -4.99
C PHE A 57 -3.72 -2.31 -5.47
N TYR A 58 -3.86 -1.08 -6.00
CA TYR A 58 -5.14 -0.61 -6.53
C TYR A 58 -5.67 -1.50 -7.66
N ARG A 59 -4.76 -2.02 -8.50
CA ARG A 59 -5.09 -2.94 -9.61
C ARG A 59 -5.21 -4.40 -9.17
N HIS A 60 -4.43 -4.81 -8.17
CA HIS A 60 -4.24 -6.23 -7.82
C HIS A 60 -4.74 -6.62 -6.42
N TRP A 61 -5.51 -5.76 -5.74
CA TRP A 61 -5.95 -6.00 -4.36
C TRP A 61 -6.61 -7.37 -4.15
N LYS A 62 -7.36 -7.90 -5.12
CA LYS A 62 -7.99 -9.23 -5.00
C LYS A 62 -6.95 -10.33 -4.87
N GLN A 63 -5.92 -10.29 -5.71
CA GLN A 63 -4.80 -11.22 -5.68
C GLN A 63 -3.98 -11.04 -4.40
N ASP A 64 -3.73 -9.79 -4.00
CA ASP A 64 -2.96 -9.49 -2.78
C ASP A 64 -3.68 -10.00 -1.53
N ILE A 65 -5.00 -9.77 -1.40
CA ILE A 65 -5.80 -10.32 -0.30
C ILE A 65 -5.80 -11.85 -0.32
N ALA A 66 -5.84 -12.48 -1.49
CA ALA A 66 -5.76 -13.94 -1.61
C ALA A 66 -4.39 -14.46 -1.11
N LEU A 67 -3.29 -13.78 -1.42
CA LEU A 67 -1.95 -14.11 -0.92
C LEU A 67 -1.87 -13.95 0.60
N LEU A 68 -2.41 -12.87 1.17
CA LEU A 68 -2.46 -12.68 2.63
C LEU A 68 -3.21 -13.84 3.32
N LYS A 69 -4.30 -14.32 2.70
CA LYS A 69 -5.05 -15.48 3.20
C LYS A 69 -4.24 -16.78 3.11
N GLN A 70 -3.50 -17.00 2.01
CA GLN A 70 -2.61 -18.15 1.85
C GLN A 70 -1.51 -18.17 2.93
N LEU A 71 -0.97 -17.00 3.27
CA LEU A 71 0.01 -16.79 4.35
C LEU A 71 -0.57 -16.91 5.77
N LYS A 72 -1.86 -17.24 5.91
CA LYS A 72 -2.56 -17.39 7.19
C LYS A 72 -2.66 -16.10 8.01
N HIS A 73 -2.57 -14.93 7.36
CA HIS A 73 -2.91 -13.68 8.03
C HIS A 73 -4.39 -13.69 8.45
N ASN A 74 -4.66 -13.17 9.64
CA ASN A 74 -6.01 -12.95 10.17
C ASN A 74 -6.32 -11.46 10.38
N SER A 75 -5.36 -10.57 10.12
CA SER A 75 -5.56 -9.13 10.05
C SER A 75 -4.77 -8.52 8.89
N PHE A 76 -5.26 -7.39 8.37
CA PHE A 76 -4.57 -6.59 7.38
C PHE A 76 -4.87 -5.12 7.65
N ARG A 77 -3.83 -4.30 7.79
CA ARG A 77 -3.98 -2.86 8.07
C ARG A 77 -3.57 -2.05 6.85
N THR A 78 -4.45 -1.23 6.34
CA THR A 78 -4.14 -0.24 5.30
C THR A 78 -4.64 1.14 5.71
N SER A 79 -4.21 2.17 4.98
CA SER A 79 -4.80 3.52 5.06
C SER A 79 -5.63 3.79 3.81
N LEU A 80 -6.61 4.69 3.91
CA LEU A 80 -7.27 5.25 2.74
C LEU A 80 -6.51 6.48 2.27
N SER A 81 -6.30 6.62 0.96
CA SER A 81 -5.81 7.88 0.38
C SER A 81 -6.93 8.92 0.48
N TRP A 82 -6.77 9.95 1.30
CA TRP A 82 -7.78 11.02 1.44
C TRP A 82 -8.13 11.69 0.11
N ALA A 83 -7.15 11.88 -0.78
CA ALA A 83 -7.41 12.50 -2.08
C ALA A 83 -8.16 11.60 -3.08
N ARG A 84 -8.42 10.33 -2.73
CA ARG A 84 -9.11 9.36 -3.58
C ARG A 84 -10.60 9.36 -3.30
#